data_AF-A0A6J6TMQ3-F1
#
_entry.id   AF-A0A6J6TMQ3-F1
#
_cell.length_a   1.000
_cell.length_b   1.000
_cell.length_c   1.000
_cell.angle_alpha   90.00
_cell.angle_beta   90.00
_cell.angle_gamma   90.00
#
_symmetry.space_group_name_H-M   'P 1'
#
loop_
_entity.id
_entity.type
_entity.pdbx_description
1 polymer ?
#
loop_
_entity_poly.entity_id
_entity_poly.type
_entity_poly.pdbx_seq_one_letter_code
_entity_poly.pdbx_strand_id
1 'polypeptide(L)'
;MPDQFGHIGQFPQILRMFGIERAVILRGAPASLDRSAFVWQSPDGSEVLTEYLIHGYFVGADIAAEQAGIDPDYPDLQTAINLVASVSDRDVVLVPVGADHWTPEPGMFDTATSRAAAAALRIEIASLSRFLSLAGRPEHTKTWTGELRAASTWVLLSNTVGTRTHQKRRRGRAEALIERYAEPLAALVPGSSWPKEDLDAAWQLMLLNAGHDCAYGASADSVAADIDARFDVAEATAHSIINAAMRLLATSSAESGVLRWNPSPFEREGVPGLGWSVQPASSLPAATPVDLEVRIDHLLLPDGTRIYVTDEDDEGDLFTFCPPEGGAPRLPLSIEVSDGGLVRLTFDGIVVDLRASRRPHDRFTRLSVRVDNSRENHRLRLWVGLPSSPDRVTALSPFEVVDRPLRGEGFEFEIGSSTWPARGAVLAAGTALLAEGVVEYEVDQDRLGVTLLRAVGMLAKPILATRPIWAGPSTPTPEGQCLGAYDIELAVLTEVSADQLVDEWERFALPLLDISTVGGGDATPSSLLRVEGAHLSAVRRIGEALEVRLWNASSEPCSATINDRAVEIRPAGIVTITLDD
;
A
#
# COMPACT_ATOMS: atom_id res chain seq x y z
N MET A 1 16.88 4.61 1.42
CA MET A 1 15.57 4.17 1.95
C MET A 1 15.81 3.54 3.31
N PRO A 2 16.27 4.32 4.30
CA PRO A 2 16.93 3.78 5.48
C PRO A 2 15.98 3.24 6.55
N ASP A 3 14.68 3.51 6.50
CA ASP A 3 13.76 3.12 7.58
C ASP A 3 12.35 2.72 7.13
N GLN A 4 12.21 2.22 5.90
CA GLN A 4 10.92 1.72 5.42
C GLN A 4 10.63 0.33 5.98
N PHE A 5 9.39 0.08 6.40
CA PHE A 5 8.90 -1.20 6.97
C PHE A 5 8.61 -2.23 5.87
N GLY A 6 9.68 -2.59 5.16
CA GLY A 6 9.70 -3.46 4.00
C GLY A 6 9.64 -2.70 2.69
N HIS A 7 10.02 -3.39 1.61
CA HIS A 7 10.16 -2.83 0.28
C HIS A 7 9.48 -3.71 -0.77
N ILE A 8 8.79 -3.09 -1.72
CA ILE A 8 8.12 -3.76 -2.85
C ILE A 8 9.14 -4.34 -3.83
N GLY A 9 8.79 -5.40 -4.55
CA GLY A 9 9.69 -6.07 -5.49
C GLY A 9 10.05 -5.22 -6.71
N GLN A 10 9.20 -4.24 -7.04
CA GLN A 10 9.37 -3.35 -8.19
C GLN A 10 10.31 -2.17 -7.98
N PHE A 11 10.88 -1.98 -6.79
CA PHE A 11 11.77 -0.85 -6.54
C PHE A 11 12.99 -0.80 -7.47
N PRO A 12 13.75 -1.88 -7.73
CA PRO A 12 14.84 -1.85 -8.70
C PRO A 12 14.41 -1.30 -10.08
N GLN A 13 13.27 -1.75 -10.63
CA GLN A 13 12.73 -1.20 -11.88
C GLN A 13 12.39 0.28 -11.75
N ILE A 14 11.64 0.68 -10.71
CA ILE A 14 11.24 2.08 -10.48
C ILE A 14 12.48 2.98 -10.35
N LEU A 15 13.48 2.59 -9.55
CA LEU A 15 14.72 3.34 -9.38
C LEU A 15 15.46 3.54 -10.72
N ARG A 16 15.54 2.49 -11.54
CA ARG A 16 16.16 2.55 -12.87
C ARG A 16 15.45 3.50 -13.81
N MET A 17 14.11 3.60 -13.74
CA MET A 17 13.34 4.58 -14.53
C MET A 17 13.72 6.03 -14.22
N PHE A 18 14.25 6.29 -13.02
CA PHE A 18 14.75 7.62 -12.61
C PHE A 18 16.29 7.73 -12.66
N GLY A 19 16.98 6.80 -13.33
CA GLY A 19 18.44 6.81 -13.46
C GLY A 19 19.19 6.47 -12.17
N ILE A 20 18.52 5.86 -11.18
CA ILE A 20 19.12 5.46 -9.91
C ILE A 20 19.54 3.99 -9.99
N GLU A 21 20.84 3.72 -9.92
CA GLU A 21 21.41 2.37 -10.04
C GLU A 21 21.84 1.76 -8.70
N ARG A 22 21.73 2.55 -7.62
CA ARG A 22 22.19 2.20 -6.27
C ARG A 22 21.06 2.40 -5.27
N ALA A 23 20.89 1.44 -4.38
CA ALA A 23 19.98 1.55 -3.24
C ALA A 23 20.77 1.45 -1.92
N VAL A 24 20.22 2.03 -0.86
CA VAL A 24 20.74 1.89 0.51
C VAL A 24 19.55 1.61 1.42
N ILE A 25 19.58 0.48 2.12
CA ILE A 25 18.47 -0.01 2.95
C ILE A 25 18.95 -0.45 4.32
N LEU A 26 18.02 -0.53 5.28
CA LEU A 26 18.24 -1.08 6.62
C LEU A 26 17.35 -2.29 6.90
N ARG A 27 16.10 -2.30 6.43
CA ARG A 27 15.09 -3.27 6.85
C ARG A 27 14.69 -4.19 5.71
N GLY A 28 14.06 -5.30 6.04
CA GLY A 28 13.40 -6.18 5.08
C GLY A 28 14.29 -7.19 4.37
N ALA A 29 15.62 -7.07 4.46
CA ALA A 29 16.52 -8.09 3.92
C ALA A 29 16.38 -9.42 4.71
N PRO A 30 16.29 -10.59 4.06
CA PRO A 30 16.23 -11.89 4.73
C PRO A 30 17.57 -12.28 5.33
N ALA A 31 17.60 -13.20 6.31
CA ALA A 31 18.85 -13.64 6.96
C ALA A 31 19.87 -14.25 5.98
N SER A 32 19.40 -14.73 4.82
CA SER A 32 20.28 -15.22 3.76
C SER A 32 21.15 -14.13 3.12
N LEU A 33 20.83 -12.84 3.31
CA LEU A 33 21.66 -11.69 2.93
C LEU A 33 22.47 -11.22 4.15
N ASP A 34 23.66 -11.79 4.29
CA ASP A 34 24.58 -11.64 5.42
C ASP A 34 25.78 -10.73 5.14
N ARG A 35 25.75 -10.02 3.99
CA ARG A 35 26.80 -9.09 3.56
C ARG A 35 26.23 -7.69 3.35
N SER A 36 27.09 -6.69 3.52
CA SER A 36 26.80 -5.25 3.32
C SER A 36 26.43 -4.88 1.88
N ALA A 37 26.55 -5.79 0.91
CA ALA A 37 26.08 -5.55 -0.44
C ALA A 37 25.49 -6.78 -1.12
N PHE A 38 24.46 -6.53 -1.92
CA PHE A 38 23.81 -7.53 -2.76
C PHE A 38 23.21 -6.86 -4.01
N VAL A 39 22.92 -7.66 -5.04
CA VAL A 39 22.13 -7.21 -6.20
C VAL A 39 20.66 -7.40 -5.87
N TRP A 40 19.88 -6.32 -5.91
CA TRP A 40 18.44 -6.40 -5.79
C TRP A 40 17.80 -6.34 -7.17
N GLN A 41 17.06 -7.40 -7.51
CA GLN A 41 16.44 -7.60 -8.81
C GLN A 41 14.90 -7.51 -8.69
N SER A 42 14.28 -6.78 -9.60
CA SER A 42 12.82 -6.76 -9.78
C SER A 42 12.37 -7.94 -10.65
N PRO A 43 11.08 -8.34 -10.59
CA PRO A 43 10.58 -9.46 -11.40
C PRO A 43 10.71 -9.27 -12.92
N ASP A 44 10.84 -8.02 -13.39
CA ASP A 44 11.10 -7.65 -14.78
C ASP A 44 12.57 -7.82 -15.20
N GLY A 45 13.44 -8.21 -14.28
CA GLY A 45 14.89 -8.36 -14.46
C GLY A 45 15.71 -7.08 -14.25
N SER A 46 15.09 -5.95 -13.89
CA SER A 46 15.84 -4.73 -13.57
C SER A 46 16.61 -4.91 -12.25
N GLU A 47 17.86 -4.44 -12.19
CA GLU A 47 18.74 -4.64 -11.04
C GLU A 47 19.33 -3.34 -10.51
N VAL A 48 19.47 -3.22 -9.20
CA VAL A 48 20.28 -2.18 -8.54
C VAL A 48 21.27 -2.82 -7.58
N LEU A 49 22.46 -2.22 -7.45
CA LEU A 49 23.42 -2.64 -6.42
C LEU A 49 23.03 -1.98 -5.10
N THR A 50 22.68 -2.81 -4.12
CA THR A 50 22.13 -2.36 -2.84
C THR A 50 23.19 -2.44 -1.75
N GLU A 51 23.36 -1.34 -1.03
CA GLU A 51 24.10 -1.30 0.23
C GLU A 51 23.15 -1.63 1.39
N TYR A 52 23.50 -2.63 2.17
CA TYR A 52 22.74 -3.09 3.32
C TYR A 52 23.42 -2.64 4.62
N LEU A 53 22.76 -1.74 5.34
CA LEU A 53 23.21 -1.21 6.62
C LEU A 53 22.95 -2.21 7.76
N ILE A 54 23.56 -3.40 7.73
CA ILE A 54 23.35 -4.49 8.71
C ILE A 54 23.46 -3.98 10.17
N HIS A 55 24.41 -3.08 10.45
CA HIS A 55 24.64 -2.53 11.78
C HIS A 55 23.91 -1.20 12.06
N GLY A 56 22.98 -0.78 11.20
CA GLY A 56 22.19 0.44 11.41
C GLY A 56 22.76 1.65 10.71
N TYR A 57 21.88 2.63 10.41
CA TYR A 57 22.30 3.95 9.93
C TYR A 57 22.87 4.85 11.05
N PHE A 58 23.01 4.31 12.25
CA PHE A 58 23.47 5.01 13.44
C PHE A 58 24.68 4.39 14.14
N VAL A 59 25.28 3.35 13.55
CA VAL A 59 26.45 2.65 14.13
C VAL A 59 27.62 3.59 14.49
N GLY A 60 27.74 4.73 13.81
CA GLY A 60 28.77 5.74 14.08
C GLY A 60 28.31 6.96 14.86
N ALA A 61 27.15 6.94 15.52
CA ALA A 61 26.59 8.11 16.21
C ALA A 61 27.60 8.74 17.20
N ASP A 62 28.27 7.93 18.01
CA ASP A 62 29.22 8.39 19.03
C ASP A 62 30.60 8.80 18.50
N ILE A 63 30.82 8.76 17.18
CA ILE A 63 32.09 9.20 16.56
C ILE A 63 32.29 10.69 16.71
N ALA A 64 31.23 11.48 16.74
CA ALA A 64 31.32 12.92 16.61
C ALA A 64 30.76 13.70 17.81
N ALA A 65 30.02 13.03 18.71
CA ALA A 65 29.61 13.54 20.02
C ALA A 65 29.66 12.41 21.05
N GLU A 66 29.95 12.71 22.32
CA GLU A 66 29.74 11.76 23.41
C GLU A 66 28.23 11.73 23.72
N GLN A 67 27.61 10.54 23.72
CA GLN A 67 26.16 10.35 23.99
C GLN A 67 25.25 10.92 22.88
N ALA A 68 25.53 10.56 21.62
CA ALA A 68 24.86 11.14 20.46
C ALA A 68 23.39 10.72 20.25
N GLY A 69 22.78 9.92 21.14
CA GLY A 69 21.41 9.45 20.88
C GLY A 69 20.71 8.71 22.00
N ILE A 70 19.83 7.80 21.57
CA ILE A 70 18.80 7.13 22.37
C ILE A 70 19.37 5.92 23.14
N ASP A 71 20.43 5.32 22.60
CA ASP A 71 21.15 4.19 23.21
C ASP A 71 22.41 4.72 23.94
N PRO A 72 22.59 4.44 25.24
CA PRO A 72 23.77 4.87 25.98
C PRO A 72 25.07 4.17 25.57
N ASP A 73 25.02 3.09 24.77
CA ASP A 73 26.16 2.20 24.50
C ASP A 73 26.55 2.12 23.00
N TYR A 74 26.49 3.25 22.26
CA TYR A 74 26.98 3.26 20.88
C TYR A 74 28.47 2.89 20.80
N PRO A 75 28.90 2.15 19.76
CA PRO A 75 30.28 1.71 19.65
C PRO A 75 31.21 2.89 19.36
N ASP A 76 32.42 2.82 19.91
CA ASP A 76 33.49 3.74 19.53
C ASP A 76 33.88 3.57 18.05
N LEU A 77 34.66 4.53 17.53
CA LEU A 77 35.06 4.54 16.11
C LEU A 77 35.69 3.22 15.65
N GLN A 78 36.58 2.62 16.45
CA GLN A 78 37.28 1.40 16.05
C GLN A 78 36.33 0.21 16.02
N THR A 79 35.43 0.12 16.99
CA THR A 79 34.41 -0.93 17.08
C THR A 79 33.40 -0.80 15.94
N ALA A 80 32.91 0.41 15.66
CA ALA A 80 32.01 0.68 14.54
C ALA A 80 32.63 0.27 13.19
N ILE A 81 33.91 0.60 12.97
CA ILE A 81 34.64 0.18 11.77
C ILE A 81 34.73 -1.36 11.70
N ASN A 82 35.11 -2.01 12.80
CA ASN A 82 35.25 -3.47 12.83
C ASN A 82 33.92 -4.18 12.55
N LEU A 83 32.81 -3.67 13.09
CA LEU A 83 31.48 -4.21 12.84
C LEU A 83 31.13 -4.14 11.35
N VAL A 84 31.18 -2.96 10.74
CA VAL A 84 30.87 -2.80 9.30
C VAL A 84 31.82 -3.61 8.42
N ALA A 85 33.11 -3.65 8.74
CA ALA A 85 34.10 -4.43 8.00
C ALA A 85 33.85 -5.94 8.09
N SER A 86 33.31 -6.44 9.21
CA SER A 86 33.05 -7.88 9.40
C SER A 86 32.06 -8.48 8.40
N VAL A 87 31.18 -7.63 7.86
CA VAL A 87 30.14 -7.99 6.88
C VAL A 87 30.42 -7.41 5.49
N SER A 88 31.61 -6.86 5.25
CA SER A 88 31.98 -6.27 3.95
C SER A 88 33.08 -7.04 3.24
N ASP A 89 32.90 -7.23 1.94
CA ASP A 89 33.89 -7.83 1.04
C ASP A 89 34.65 -6.75 0.25
N ARG A 90 34.80 -5.54 0.82
CA ARG A 90 35.40 -4.36 0.17
C ARG A 90 36.46 -3.71 1.05
N ASP A 91 37.42 -3.04 0.41
CA ASP A 91 38.43 -2.21 1.07
C ASP A 91 37.91 -0.83 1.54
N VAL A 92 36.67 -0.49 1.17
CA VAL A 92 36.00 0.75 1.57
C VAL A 92 34.69 0.39 2.28
N VAL A 93 34.52 0.92 3.49
CA VAL A 93 33.34 0.72 4.33
C VAL A 93 32.65 2.05 4.62
N LEU A 94 31.34 2.01 4.80
CA LEU A 94 30.55 3.15 5.20
C LEU A 94 30.27 3.07 6.70
N VAL A 95 30.65 4.10 7.45
CA VAL A 95 30.25 4.25 8.85
C VAL A 95 29.28 5.44 8.92
N PRO A 96 27.97 5.20 8.92
CA PRO A 96 26.97 6.26 9.07
C PRO A 96 27.11 6.98 10.41
N VAL A 97 27.23 8.31 10.36
CA VAL A 97 27.29 9.17 11.55
C VAL A 97 25.99 9.95 11.62
N GLY A 98 25.06 9.47 12.43
CA GLY A 98 23.75 10.09 12.64
C GLY A 98 22.78 9.21 13.40
N ALA A 99 21.63 9.76 13.76
CA ALA A 99 20.50 9.04 14.35
C ALA A 99 19.20 9.80 14.07
N ASP A 100 18.07 9.23 14.44
CA ASP A 100 16.76 9.86 14.26
C ASP A 100 16.70 11.21 14.97
N HIS A 101 16.31 12.24 14.22
CA HIS A 101 16.18 13.62 14.71
C HIS A 101 17.46 14.19 15.32
N TRP A 102 18.63 13.59 15.06
CA TRP A 102 19.88 14.08 15.61
C TRP A 102 20.31 15.38 14.92
N THR A 103 20.60 16.39 15.74
CA THR A 103 21.01 17.71 15.27
C THR A 103 22.52 17.83 15.38
N PRO A 104 23.24 18.19 14.31
CA PRO A 104 24.67 18.43 14.39
C PRO A 104 25.02 19.54 15.38
N GLU A 105 25.93 19.26 16.32
CA GLU A 105 26.39 20.23 17.32
C GLU A 105 27.66 20.98 16.87
N PRO A 106 27.88 22.21 17.34
CA PRO A 106 29.14 22.93 17.09
C PRO A 106 30.37 22.10 17.53
N GLY A 107 31.36 21.97 16.64
CA GLY A 107 32.59 21.22 16.92
C GLY A 107 32.52 19.72 16.60
N MET A 108 31.33 19.17 16.31
CA MET A 108 31.14 17.76 15.94
C MET A 108 32.04 17.32 14.76
N PHE A 109 32.13 18.16 13.72
CA PHE A 109 33.00 17.90 12.56
C PHE A 109 34.49 17.96 12.91
N ASP A 110 34.89 18.86 13.81
CA ASP A 110 36.29 18.97 14.26
C ASP A 110 36.71 17.75 15.08
N THR A 111 35.80 17.26 15.96
CA THR A 111 35.96 16.01 16.71
C THR A 111 36.09 14.82 15.77
N ALA A 112 35.16 14.68 14.81
CA ALA A 112 35.22 13.61 13.82
C ALA A 112 36.51 13.66 13.00
N THR A 113 36.94 14.86 12.59
CA THR A 113 38.20 15.05 11.83
C THR A 113 39.43 14.69 12.66
N SER A 114 39.45 15.08 13.93
CA SER A 114 40.55 14.80 14.84
C SER A 114 40.68 13.30 15.11
N ARG A 115 39.54 12.61 15.35
CA ARG A 115 39.51 11.15 15.53
C ARG A 115 39.88 10.42 14.24
N ALA A 116 39.42 10.90 13.09
CA ALA A 116 39.80 10.38 11.78
C ALA A 116 41.32 10.48 11.53
N ALA A 117 41.93 11.61 11.90
CA ALA A 117 43.38 11.83 11.77
C ALA A 117 44.23 10.96 12.71
N ALA A 118 43.66 10.57 13.86
CA ALA A 118 44.32 9.70 14.83
C ALA A 118 44.15 8.19 14.53
N ALA A 119 43.25 7.82 13.62
CA ALA A 119 42.97 6.44 13.28
C ALA A 119 44.10 5.80 12.46
N ALA A 120 44.29 4.49 12.63
CA ALA A 120 45.27 3.72 11.84
C ALA A 120 44.83 3.52 10.37
N LEU A 121 43.53 3.69 10.09
CA LEU A 121 42.93 3.57 8.77
C LEU A 121 42.78 4.94 8.12
N ARG A 122 42.76 4.95 6.78
CA ARG A 122 42.41 6.16 6.03
C ARG A 122 40.91 6.42 6.18
N ILE A 123 40.55 7.43 6.96
CA ILE A 123 39.17 7.86 7.17
C ILE A 123 38.92 9.16 6.39
N GLU A 124 37.82 9.20 5.63
CA GLU A 124 37.35 10.36 4.87
C GLU A 124 35.94 10.72 5.36
N ILE A 125 35.75 11.95 5.84
CA ILE A 125 34.40 12.48 6.10
C ILE A 125 33.80 12.85 4.74
N ALA A 126 32.77 12.11 4.33
CA ALA A 126 32.26 12.15 2.97
C ALA A 126 30.74 12.01 2.92
N SER A 127 30.16 12.40 1.77
CA SER A 127 28.76 12.15 1.47
C SER A 127 28.52 10.67 1.12
N LEU A 128 27.26 10.23 1.22
CA LEU A 128 26.86 8.90 0.76
C LEU A 128 27.18 8.70 -0.73
N SER A 129 26.97 9.72 -1.57
CA SER A 129 27.31 9.67 -3.01
C SER A 129 28.81 9.42 -3.23
N ARG A 130 29.66 10.06 -2.43
CA ARG A 130 31.11 9.83 -2.46
C ARG A 130 31.46 8.39 -2.11
N PHE A 131 30.88 7.82 -1.05
CA PHE A 131 31.06 6.41 -0.72
C PHE A 131 30.61 5.50 -1.88
N LEU A 132 29.40 5.70 -2.42
CA LEU A 132 28.86 4.86 -3.49
C LEU A 132 29.70 4.93 -4.77
N SER A 133 30.35 6.07 -5.05
CA SER A 133 31.28 6.20 -6.19
C SER A 133 32.57 5.38 -6.04
N LEU A 134 32.96 5.07 -4.80
CA LEU A 134 34.15 4.27 -4.48
C LEU A 134 33.79 2.79 -4.28
N ALA A 135 32.64 2.52 -3.68
CA ALA A 135 32.16 1.18 -3.37
C ALA A 135 31.57 0.51 -4.62
N GLY A 136 32.40 -0.25 -5.33
CA GLY A 136 32.02 -1.08 -6.47
C GLY A 136 31.22 -2.33 -6.09
N ARG A 137 30.85 -3.14 -7.10
CA ARG A 137 30.23 -4.46 -6.89
C ARG A 137 31.31 -5.45 -6.39
N PRO A 138 31.13 -6.13 -5.24
CA PRO A 138 32.02 -7.21 -4.81
C PRO A 138 32.07 -8.36 -5.82
N GLU A 139 33.18 -9.11 -5.86
CA GLU A 139 33.35 -10.25 -6.77
C GLU A 139 32.26 -11.31 -6.56
N HIS A 140 31.94 -11.62 -5.30
CA HIS A 140 30.90 -12.58 -4.91
C HIS A 140 29.68 -11.86 -4.34
N THR A 141 28.84 -11.30 -5.21
CA THR A 141 27.62 -10.60 -4.79
C THR A 141 26.39 -11.49 -4.95
N LYS A 142 25.65 -11.75 -3.86
CA LYS A 142 24.35 -12.46 -3.89
C LYS A 142 23.31 -11.63 -4.66
N THR A 143 22.38 -12.30 -5.34
CA THR A 143 21.23 -11.66 -5.98
C THR A 143 19.96 -12.04 -5.23
N TRP A 144 19.14 -11.05 -4.90
CA TRP A 144 17.82 -11.24 -4.32
C TRP A 144 16.75 -10.68 -5.25
N THR A 145 15.74 -11.48 -5.57
CA THR A 145 14.66 -11.09 -6.49
C THR A 145 13.36 -10.89 -5.73
N GLY A 146 12.68 -9.78 -5.98
CA GLY A 146 11.36 -9.47 -5.42
C GLY A 146 11.40 -8.67 -4.11
N GLU A 147 10.36 -8.81 -3.31
CA GLU A 147 10.13 -8.01 -2.10
C GLU A 147 11.21 -8.23 -1.02
N LEU A 148 11.48 -7.18 -0.23
CA LEU A 148 12.33 -7.24 0.96
C LEU A 148 11.44 -6.97 2.18
N ARG A 149 10.94 -8.02 2.82
CA ARG A 149 9.96 -7.96 3.92
C ARG A 149 10.24 -8.96 5.04
N ALA A 150 11.51 -9.26 5.30
CA ALA A 150 11.91 -10.12 6.40
C ALA A 150 12.24 -9.32 7.66
N ALA A 151 11.80 -9.83 8.82
CA ALA A 151 12.34 -9.43 10.12
C ALA A 151 13.45 -10.42 10.48
N SER A 152 14.70 -10.11 10.11
CA SER A 152 15.84 -11.05 10.23
C SER A 152 17.00 -10.46 11.03
N THR A 153 17.33 -9.20 10.76
CA THR A 153 18.42 -8.43 11.38
C THR A 153 17.85 -7.21 12.09
N TRP A 154 16.83 -6.60 11.48
CA TRP A 154 16.10 -5.47 12.00
C TRP A 154 14.62 -5.81 12.06
N VAL A 155 13.93 -5.21 13.02
CA VAL A 155 12.48 -5.28 13.09
C VAL A 155 11.86 -4.73 11.79
N LEU A 156 10.84 -5.40 11.28
CA LEU A 156 10.08 -5.02 10.09
C LEU A 156 8.85 -4.18 10.45
N LEU A 157 8.16 -4.49 11.56
CA LEU A 157 6.97 -3.76 12.03
C LEU A 157 5.76 -3.91 11.09
N SER A 158 5.48 -5.14 10.65
CA SER A 158 4.49 -5.41 9.60
C SER A 158 3.04 -5.06 9.98
N ASN A 159 2.71 -5.06 11.28
CA ASN A 159 1.33 -4.80 11.75
C ASN A 159 0.92 -3.32 11.70
N THR A 160 1.83 -2.42 11.34
CA THR A 160 1.50 -1.02 11.00
C THR A 160 0.45 -0.91 9.88
N VAL A 161 0.37 -1.91 9.00
CA VAL A 161 -0.64 -1.99 7.95
C VAL A 161 -2.05 -2.05 8.54
N GLY A 162 -2.22 -2.73 9.69
CA GLY A 162 -3.48 -2.81 10.43
C GLY A 162 -3.79 -1.59 11.30
N THR A 163 -2.84 -0.69 11.51
CA THR A 163 -3.03 0.50 12.36
C THR A 163 -3.80 1.60 11.64
N ARG A 164 -4.74 2.29 12.30
CA ARG A 164 -5.55 3.38 11.71
C ARG A 164 -6.06 3.01 10.30
N THR A 165 -6.64 1.81 10.15
CA THR A 165 -7.02 1.22 8.85
C THR A 165 -7.84 2.16 7.97
N HIS A 166 -8.67 3.01 8.58
CA HIS A 166 -9.48 4.00 7.88
C HIS A 166 -8.62 4.98 7.04
N GLN A 167 -7.47 5.43 7.53
CA GLN A 167 -6.56 6.31 6.78
C GLN A 167 -5.91 5.58 5.60
N LYS A 168 -5.66 4.26 5.69
CA LYS A 168 -5.09 3.46 4.59
C LYS A 168 -6.10 3.28 3.45
N ARG A 169 -7.38 3.07 3.80
CA ARG A 169 -8.49 3.02 2.84
C ARG A 169 -8.75 4.37 2.21
N ARG A 170 -8.78 5.44 3.02
CA ARG A 170 -8.91 6.82 2.56
C ARG A 170 -7.79 7.20 1.60
N ARG A 171 -6.54 6.86 1.92
CA ARG A 171 -5.40 7.04 1.02
C ARG A 171 -5.64 6.38 -0.34
N GLY A 172 -6.04 5.12 -0.36
CA GLY A 172 -6.30 4.41 -1.61
C GLY A 172 -7.40 5.06 -2.46
N ARG A 173 -8.47 5.54 -1.82
CA ARG A 173 -9.54 6.30 -2.50
C ARG A 173 -9.03 7.64 -3.05
N ALA A 174 -8.24 8.39 -2.28
CA ALA A 174 -7.66 9.66 -2.72
C ALA A 174 -6.65 9.48 -3.87
N GLU A 175 -5.79 8.46 -3.80
CA GLU A 175 -4.90 8.06 -4.91
C GLU A 175 -5.71 7.76 -6.17
N ALA A 176 -6.74 6.90 -6.07
CA ALA A 176 -7.61 6.59 -7.20
C ALA A 176 -8.32 7.84 -7.74
N LEU A 177 -8.84 8.71 -6.88
CA LEU A 177 -9.55 9.94 -7.26
C LEU A 177 -8.66 10.84 -8.13
N ILE A 178 -7.37 10.97 -7.80
CA ILE A 178 -6.43 11.78 -8.57
C ILE A 178 -5.99 11.03 -9.84
N GLU A 179 -5.41 9.83 -9.69
CA GLU A 179 -4.75 9.07 -10.78
C GLU A 179 -5.73 8.55 -11.84
N ARG A 180 -6.96 8.20 -11.43
CA ARG A 180 -7.93 7.48 -12.27
C ARG A 180 -9.10 8.33 -12.74
N TYR A 181 -9.32 9.48 -12.12
CA TYR A 181 -10.43 10.36 -12.47
C TYR A 181 -9.96 11.78 -12.78
N ALA A 182 -9.36 12.49 -11.83
CA ALA A 182 -9.00 13.90 -12.02
C ALA A 182 -8.01 14.09 -13.18
N GLU A 183 -6.88 13.35 -13.18
CA GLU A 183 -5.89 13.47 -14.26
C GLU A 183 -6.45 13.01 -15.62
N PRO A 184 -7.07 11.82 -15.78
CA PRO A 184 -7.54 11.39 -17.09
C PRO A 184 -8.68 12.27 -17.64
N LEU A 185 -9.63 12.69 -16.79
CA LEU A 185 -10.70 13.59 -17.23
C LEU A 185 -10.15 14.95 -17.65
N ALA A 186 -9.21 15.51 -16.88
CA ALA A 186 -8.57 16.78 -17.23
C ALA A 186 -7.72 16.67 -18.50
N ALA A 187 -7.07 15.54 -18.73
CA ALA A 187 -6.20 15.32 -19.87
C ALA A 187 -6.94 15.00 -21.18
N LEU A 188 -8.07 14.30 -21.09
CA LEU A 188 -8.76 13.72 -22.25
C LEU A 188 -10.03 14.46 -22.67
N VAL A 189 -10.76 15.10 -21.75
CA VAL A 189 -12.04 15.74 -22.09
C VAL A 189 -11.81 16.98 -22.97
N PRO A 190 -12.38 17.04 -24.19
CA PRO A 190 -12.23 18.20 -25.05
C PRO A 190 -12.72 19.49 -24.40
N GLY A 191 -11.92 20.55 -24.49
CA GLY A 191 -12.21 21.86 -23.87
C GLY A 191 -11.88 21.94 -22.38
N SER A 192 -11.43 20.84 -21.76
CA SER A 192 -10.84 20.88 -20.43
C SER A 192 -9.42 21.45 -20.50
N SER A 193 -9.06 22.32 -19.56
CA SER A 193 -7.70 22.83 -19.40
C SER A 193 -6.96 22.04 -18.34
N TRP A 194 -5.71 21.64 -18.60
CA TRP A 194 -4.88 20.94 -17.62
C TRP A 194 -4.63 21.80 -16.36
N PRO A 195 -5.18 21.44 -15.19
CA PRO A 195 -5.12 22.24 -13.97
C PRO A 195 -3.83 21.94 -13.21
N LYS A 196 -2.70 22.36 -13.77
CA LYS A 196 -1.36 21.98 -13.27
C LYS A 196 -1.16 22.36 -11.81
N GLU A 197 -1.44 23.60 -11.44
CA GLU A 197 -1.17 24.11 -10.10
C GLU A 197 -1.99 23.38 -9.02
N ASP A 198 -3.25 23.09 -9.33
CA ASP A 198 -4.16 22.36 -8.43
C ASP A 198 -3.72 20.90 -8.25
N LEU A 199 -3.35 20.23 -9.35
CA LEU A 199 -2.85 18.85 -9.31
C LEU A 199 -1.50 18.75 -8.60
N ASP A 200 -0.58 19.68 -8.85
CA ASP A 200 0.72 19.73 -8.16
C ASP A 200 0.51 19.92 -6.64
N ALA A 201 -0.41 20.81 -6.24
CA ALA A 201 -0.76 21.02 -4.84
C ALA A 201 -1.39 19.77 -4.19
N ALA A 202 -2.35 19.12 -4.87
CA ALA A 202 -2.97 17.89 -4.39
C ALA A 202 -1.93 16.76 -4.22
N TRP A 203 -1.04 16.58 -5.21
CA TRP A 203 0.03 15.59 -5.14
C TRP A 203 1.04 15.90 -4.05
N GLN A 204 1.40 17.17 -3.84
CA GLN A 204 2.28 17.57 -2.75
C GLN A 204 1.70 17.17 -1.38
N LEU A 205 0.39 17.34 -1.17
CA LEU A 205 -0.28 16.91 0.05
C LEU A 205 -0.28 15.39 0.22
N MET A 206 -0.55 14.65 -0.86
CA MET A 206 -0.47 13.18 -0.87
C MET A 206 0.94 12.67 -0.55
N LEU A 207 1.98 13.34 -1.06
CA LEU A 207 3.38 13.02 -0.80
C LEU A 207 3.80 13.33 0.64
N LEU A 208 3.30 14.43 1.24
CA LEU A 208 3.53 14.72 2.65
C LEU A 208 2.91 13.63 3.55
N ASN A 209 1.75 13.09 3.17
CA ASN A 209 1.13 11.94 3.82
C ASN A 209 1.82 10.59 3.50
N ALA A 210 2.78 10.55 2.57
CA ALA A 210 3.56 9.36 2.22
C ALA A 210 4.84 9.20 3.02
N GLY A 211 5.18 10.14 3.92
CA GLY A 211 6.19 9.91 4.95
C GLY A 211 5.88 8.62 5.71
N HIS A 212 6.88 7.78 5.96
CA HIS A 212 6.65 6.41 6.42
C HIS A 212 5.82 6.35 7.72
N ASP A 213 6.17 7.13 8.76
CA ASP A 213 5.37 7.19 10.00
C ASP A 213 3.92 7.66 9.78
N CYS A 214 3.71 8.55 8.81
CA CYS A 214 2.37 9.01 8.43
C CYS A 214 1.59 7.90 7.73
N ALA A 215 2.16 7.31 6.68
CA ALA A 215 1.52 6.27 5.89
C ALA A 215 1.23 5.00 6.72
N TYR A 216 2.15 4.64 7.62
CA TYR A 216 2.00 3.54 8.57
C TYR A 216 1.05 3.87 9.71
N GLY A 217 0.70 5.15 9.92
CA GLY A 217 -0.16 5.61 11.01
C GLY A 217 0.43 5.36 12.39
N ALA A 218 1.76 5.27 12.46
CA ALA A 218 2.54 5.03 13.66
C ALA A 218 3.10 6.34 14.22
N SER A 219 2.20 7.32 14.37
CA SER A 219 2.50 8.68 14.79
C SER A 219 1.57 9.14 15.90
N ALA A 220 1.94 10.24 16.55
CA ALA A 220 1.07 10.92 17.52
C ALA A 220 -0.26 11.35 16.90
N ASP A 221 -1.29 11.51 17.73
CA ASP A 221 -2.65 11.86 17.30
C ASP A 221 -2.71 13.19 16.53
N SER A 222 -1.91 14.19 16.92
CA SER A 222 -1.82 15.46 16.18
C SER A 222 -1.36 15.28 14.73
N VAL A 223 -0.42 14.36 14.48
CA VAL A 223 0.04 14.04 13.13
C VAL A 223 -1.06 13.31 12.35
N ALA A 224 -1.82 12.42 13.01
CA ALA A 224 -2.96 11.75 12.39
C ALA A 224 -4.05 12.75 11.96
N ALA A 225 -4.37 13.74 12.80
CA ALA A 225 -5.30 14.80 12.46
C ALA A 225 -4.81 15.65 11.26
N ASP A 226 -3.52 15.98 11.22
CA ASP A 226 -2.93 16.70 10.08
C ASP A 226 -3.01 15.87 8.78
N ILE A 227 -2.82 14.56 8.85
CA ILE A 227 -2.95 13.65 7.70
C ILE A 227 -4.36 13.73 7.12
N ASP A 228 -5.39 13.66 7.97
CA ASP A 228 -6.78 13.75 7.54
C ASP A 228 -7.11 15.13 6.94
N ALA A 229 -6.61 16.22 7.52
CA ALA A 229 -6.79 17.55 6.96
C ALA A 229 -6.15 17.70 5.57
N ARG A 230 -4.99 17.07 5.33
CA ARG A 230 -4.37 17.06 4.01
C ARG A 230 -5.16 16.23 3.00
N PHE A 231 -5.76 15.11 3.43
CA PHE A 231 -6.68 14.35 2.58
C PHE A 231 -7.92 15.16 2.22
N ASP A 232 -8.53 15.89 3.15
CA ASP A 232 -9.69 16.75 2.88
C ASP A 232 -9.42 17.71 1.71
N VAL A 233 -8.26 18.37 1.72
CA VAL A 233 -7.87 19.33 0.69
C VAL A 233 -7.57 18.64 -0.65
N ALA A 234 -6.83 17.53 -0.63
CA ALA A 234 -6.51 16.78 -1.85
C ALA A 234 -7.78 16.21 -2.52
N GLU A 235 -8.69 15.63 -1.73
CA GLU A 235 -9.96 15.09 -2.21
C GLU A 235 -10.87 16.19 -2.75
N ALA A 236 -10.99 17.33 -2.05
CA ALA A 236 -11.78 18.47 -2.52
C ALA A 236 -11.25 19.03 -3.85
N THR A 237 -9.93 19.12 -4.00
CA THR A 237 -9.26 19.57 -5.23
C THR A 237 -9.56 18.63 -6.39
N ALA A 238 -9.39 17.32 -6.19
CA ALA A 238 -9.66 16.33 -7.21
C ALA A 238 -11.15 16.31 -7.62
N HIS A 239 -12.08 16.38 -6.66
CA HIS A 239 -13.51 16.50 -6.96
C HIS A 239 -13.85 17.75 -7.77
N SER A 240 -13.20 18.89 -7.51
CA SER A 240 -13.40 20.12 -8.28
C SER A 240 -13.04 19.91 -9.76
N ILE A 241 -11.87 19.32 -10.02
CA ILE A 241 -11.37 19.01 -11.37
C ILE A 241 -12.32 18.03 -12.08
N ILE A 242 -12.69 16.94 -11.41
CA ILE A 242 -13.62 15.94 -11.94
C ILE A 242 -14.97 16.57 -12.31
N ASN A 243 -15.53 17.38 -11.40
CA ASN A 243 -16.82 18.03 -11.63
C ASN A 243 -16.78 19.01 -12.80
N ALA A 244 -15.68 19.75 -12.98
CA ALA A 244 -15.51 20.65 -14.11
C ALA A 244 -15.50 19.89 -15.43
N ALA A 245 -14.68 18.84 -15.54
CA ALA A 245 -14.57 18.02 -16.75
C ALA A 245 -15.87 17.25 -17.07
N MET A 246 -16.51 16.65 -16.06
CA MET A 246 -17.79 15.94 -16.24
C MET A 246 -18.92 16.87 -16.70
N ARG A 247 -18.94 18.12 -16.22
CA ARG A 247 -19.90 19.13 -16.70
C ARG A 247 -19.69 19.50 -18.16
N LEU A 248 -18.43 19.64 -18.61
CA LEU A 248 -18.12 19.90 -20.01
C LEU A 248 -18.62 18.76 -20.92
N LEU A 249 -18.34 17.51 -20.53
CA LEU A 249 -18.89 16.34 -21.22
C LEU A 249 -20.42 16.39 -21.26
N ALA A 250 -21.07 16.61 -20.11
CA ALA A 250 -22.53 16.64 -20.02
C ALA A 250 -23.15 17.73 -20.90
N THR A 251 -22.57 18.93 -20.98
CA THR A 251 -23.10 20.03 -21.82
C THR A 251 -22.80 19.85 -23.30
N SER A 252 -21.73 19.12 -23.65
CA SER A 252 -21.36 18.85 -25.03
C SER A 252 -22.11 17.66 -25.65
N SER A 253 -22.71 16.80 -24.81
CA SER A 253 -23.43 15.60 -25.23
C SER A 253 -24.60 15.93 -26.16
N ALA A 254 -24.69 15.20 -27.28
CA ALA A 254 -25.86 15.23 -28.16
C ALA A 254 -27.07 14.53 -27.53
N GLU A 255 -26.84 13.52 -26.70
CA GLU A 255 -27.86 12.67 -26.09
C GLU A 255 -28.27 13.17 -24.70
N SER A 256 -29.53 12.92 -24.32
CA SER A 256 -30.08 13.24 -23.01
C SER A 256 -30.25 11.97 -22.15
N GLY A 257 -30.04 12.11 -20.84
CA GLY A 257 -30.08 10.98 -19.90
C GLY A 257 -29.05 11.10 -18.79
N VAL A 258 -28.52 9.96 -18.35
CA VAL A 258 -27.40 9.89 -17.40
C VAL A 258 -26.14 9.59 -18.20
N LEU A 259 -25.25 10.58 -18.28
CA LEU A 259 -23.91 10.41 -18.79
C LEU A 259 -23.07 9.68 -17.76
N ARG A 260 -22.38 8.63 -18.20
CA ARG A 260 -21.52 7.79 -17.36
C ARG A 260 -20.09 7.81 -17.89
N TRP A 261 -19.11 7.99 -17.03
CA TRP A 261 -17.68 7.95 -17.35
C TRP A 261 -17.02 6.69 -16.79
N ASN A 262 -16.18 6.06 -17.61
CA ASN A 262 -15.43 4.86 -17.26
C ASN A 262 -13.93 5.16 -17.09
N PRO A 263 -13.37 5.03 -15.88
CA PRO A 263 -11.95 5.29 -15.59
C PRO A 263 -11.03 4.10 -15.93
N SER A 264 -11.60 2.95 -16.32
CA SER A 264 -10.85 1.74 -16.67
C SER A 264 -10.60 1.68 -18.18
N PRO A 265 -9.55 0.98 -18.65
CA PRO A 265 -9.24 0.89 -20.08
C PRO A 265 -10.16 -0.07 -20.85
N PHE A 266 -10.99 -0.86 -20.17
CA PHE A 266 -11.91 -1.83 -20.75
C PHE A 266 -13.38 -1.44 -20.57
N GLU A 267 -14.25 -2.02 -21.40
CA GLU A 267 -15.70 -1.76 -21.39
C GLU A 267 -16.36 -2.24 -20.08
N ARG A 268 -17.27 -1.41 -19.56
CA ARG A 268 -18.07 -1.67 -18.35
C ARG A 268 -19.48 -1.15 -18.50
N GLU A 269 -20.47 -2.02 -18.34
CA GLU A 269 -21.90 -1.64 -18.27
C GLU A 269 -22.40 -0.83 -19.48
N GLY A 270 -21.91 -1.11 -20.68
CA GLY A 270 -22.17 -0.36 -21.91
C GLY A 270 -21.33 0.92 -22.07
N VAL A 271 -20.38 1.19 -21.16
CA VAL A 271 -19.52 2.38 -21.20
C VAL A 271 -18.13 1.98 -21.71
N PRO A 272 -17.65 2.55 -22.84
CA PRO A 272 -16.32 2.25 -23.37
C PRO A 272 -15.22 2.68 -22.40
N GLY A 273 -14.07 1.99 -22.41
CA GLY A 273 -12.94 2.32 -21.55
C GLY A 273 -12.37 3.72 -21.81
N LEU A 274 -11.95 4.41 -20.75
CA LEU A 274 -11.50 5.82 -20.77
C LEU A 274 -12.42 6.71 -21.62
N GLY A 275 -13.71 6.49 -21.42
CA GLY A 275 -14.75 6.98 -22.31
C GLY A 275 -16.06 7.18 -21.57
N TRP A 276 -17.07 7.56 -22.34
CA TRP A 276 -18.38 7.85 -21.79
C TRP A 276 -19.51 7.33 -22.68
N SER A 277 -20.67 7.13 -22.04
CA SER A 277 -21.94 6.84 -22.73
C SER A 277 -23.09 7.53 -22.02
N VAL A 278 -24.23 7.65 -22.69
CA VAL A 278 -25.48 8.15 -22.09
C VAL A 278 -26.47 7.01 -22.02
N GLN A 279 -27.08 6.83 -20.85
CA GLN A 279 -28.03 5.77 -20.59
C GLN A 279 -29.29 6.35 -19.93
N PRO A 280 -30.49 5.79 -20.19
CA PRO A 280 -31.67 6.10 -19.41
C PRO A 280 -31.45 5.81 -17.92
N ALA A 281 -31.93 6.67 -17.02
CA ALA A 281 -31.83 6.42 -15.58
C ALA A 281 -32.47 5.07 -15.17
N SER A 282 -33.50 4.63 -15.91
CA SER A 282 -34.19 3.35 -15.68
C SER A 282 -33.40 2.12 -16.12
N SER A 283 -32.33 2.27 -16.91
CA SER A 283 -31.48 1.14 -17.33
C SER A 283 -30.22 0.99 -16.49
N LEU A 284 -29.96 1.90 -15.54
CA LEU A 284 -28.79 1.81 -14.68
C LEU A 284 -28.88 0.58 -13.77
N PRO A 285 -27.82 -0.24 -13.69
CA PRO A 285 -27.84 -1.45 -12.87
C PRO A 285 -27.94 -1.08 -11.39
N ALA A 286 -29.03 -1.51 -10.75
CA ALA A 286 -29.17 -1.43 -9.30
C ALA A 286 -28.52 -2.64 -8.64
N ALA A 287 -27.86 -2.42 -7.50
CA ALA A 287 -27.40 -3.50 -6.65
C ALA A 287 -28.61 -4.19 -6.00
N THR A 288 -28.68 -5.51 -6.11
CA THR A 288 -29.70 -6.32 -5.44
C THR A 288 -29.13 -6.87 -4.14
N PRO A 289 -29.89 -6.84 -3.02
CA PRO A 289 -29.49 -7.53 -1.79
C PRO A 289 -29.21 -9.01 -2.05
N VAL A 290 -28.17 -9.52 -1.38
CA VAL A 290 -27.85 -10.95 -1.34
C VAL A 290 -28.20 -11.45 0.06
N ASP A 291 -29.11 -12.40 0.14
CA ASP A 291 -29.51 -12.98 1.43
C ASP A 291 -28.36 -13.79 2.03
N LEU A 292 -28.05 -13.50 3.29
CA LEU A 292 -27.04 -14.21 4.06
C LEU A 292 -27.73 -15.16 5.03
N GLU A 293 -27.40 -16.44 4.92
CA GLU A 293 -27.93 -17.43 5.83
C GLU A 293 -27.10 -17.45 7.12
N VAL A 294 -27.74 -17.22 8.27
CA VAL A 294 -27.05 -17.18 9.56
C VAL A 294 -26.85 -18.58 10.12
N ARG A 295 -25.63 -18.86 10.55
CA ARG A 295 -25.24 -20.03 11.35
C ARG A 295 -24.80 -19.56 12.73
N ILE A 296 -24.55 -20.53 13.62
CA ILE A 296 -24.17 -20.25 15.01
C ILE A 296 -22.88 -19.41 15.07
N ASP A 297 -21.92 -19.68 14.19
CA ASP A 297 -20.57 -19.12 14.21
C ASP A 297 -20.19 -18.36 12.93
N HIS A 298 -21.03 -18.35 11.89
CA HIS A 298 -20.72 -17.74 10.60
C HIS A 298 -21.97 -17.35 9.80
N LEU A 299 -21.75 -16.62 8.71
CA LEU A 299 -22.74 -16.33 7.68
C LEU A 299 -22.43 -17.17 6.44
N LEU A 300 -23.45 -17.56 5.68
CA LEU A 300 -23.29 -18.25 4.40
C LEU A 300 -23.81 -17.37 3.27
N LEU A 301 -22.97 -17.20 2.26
CA LEU A 301 -23.36 -16.72 0.95
C LEU A 301 -24.15 -17.82 0.20
N PRO A 302 -24.99 -17.45 -0.80
CA PRO A 302 -25.76 -18.43 -1.57
C PRO A 302 -24.92 -19.46 -2.33
N ASP A 303 -23.66 -19.15 -2.63
CA ASP A 303 -22.71 -20.07 -3.26
C ASP A 303 -22.03 -21.04 -2.25
N GLY A 304 -22.40 -20.96 -0.96
CA GLY A 304 -21.83 -21.77 0.11
C GLY A 304 -20.58 -21.18 0.76
N THR A 305 -20.11 -20.01 0.31
CA THR A 305 -18.94 -19.35 0.90
C THR A 305 -19.26 -18.88 2.31
N ARG A 306 -18.39 -19.25 3.26
CA ARG A 306 -18.53 -18.94 4.69
C ARG A 306 -17.92 -17.58 4.98
N ILE A 307 -18.60 -16.72 5.74
CA ILE A 307 -18.08 -15.44 6.24
C ILE A 307 -18.06 -15.50 7.76
N TYR A 308 -16.89 -15.25 8.34
CA TYR A 308 -16.71 -15.12 9.79
C TYR A 308 -16.31 -13.69 10.15
N VAL A 309 -16.71 -13.23 11.32
CA VAL A 309 -16.20 -12.00 11.91
C VAL A 309 -15.70 -12.34 13.29
N THR A 310 -14.47 -11.96 13.61
CA THR A 310 -13.85 -12.27 14.90
C THR A 310 -13.22 -11.04 15.52
N ASP A 311 -13.25 -10.99 16.85
CA ASP A 311 -12.58 -9.98 17.65
C ASP A 311 -11.54 -10.63 18.58
N GLU A 312 -10.36 -10.05 18.71
CA GLU A 312 -9.33 -10.53 19.64
C GLU A 312 -8.66 -9.39 20.39
N ASP A 313 -8.05 -9.69 21.53
CA ASP A 313 -7.35 -8.69 22.33
C ASP A 313 -6.00 -8.32 21.72
N ASP A 314 -5.61 -7.05 21.85
CA ASP A 314 -4.32 -6.54 21.40
C ASP A 314 -3.65 -5.72 22.52
N GLU A 315 -2.66 -6.30 23.18
CA GLU A 315 -1.78 -5.64 24.14
C GLU A 315 -0.62 -4.91 23.46
N GLY A 316 -0.63 -4.82 22.14
CA GLY A 316 0.42 -4.21 21.33
C GLY A 316 0.43 -2.69 21.36
N ASP A 317 0.99 -2.14 20.29
CA ASP A 317 1.14 -0.72 20.02
C ASP A 317 0.90 -0.43 18.52
N LEU A 318 1.06 0.83 18.09
CA LEU A 318 0.83 1.21 16.68
C LEU A 318 1.72 0.46 15.68
N PHE A 319 2.82 -0.17 16.11
CA PHE A 319 3.72 -0.90 15.23
C PHE A 319 3.44 -2.40 15.18
N THR A 320 3.11 -3.00 16.32
CA THR A 320 3.13 -4.46 16.50
C THR A 320 1.88 -4.95 17.18
N PHE A 321 1.21 -5.93 16.57
CA PHE A 321 0.11 -6.67 17.19
C PHE A 321 0.69 -7.63 18.23
N CYS A 322 0.12 -7.64 19.44
CA CYS A 322 0.57 -8.51 20.52
C CYS A 322 -0.66 -9.07 21.27
N PRO A 323 -1.10 -10.30 20.96
CA PRO A 323 -2.19 -10.91 21.70
C PRO A 323 -1.73 -11.23 23.14
N PRO A 324 -2.62 -11.18 24.15
CA PRO A 324 -2.29 -11.61 25.49
C PRO A 324 -1.96 -13.11 25.52
N GLU A 325 -1.22 -13.55 26.55
CA GLU A 325 -0.90 -14.97 26.72
C GLU A 325 -2.19 -15.80 26.86
N GLY A 326 -2.37 -16.79 25.98
CA GLY A 326 -3.60 -17.60 25.92
C GLY A 326 -4.81 -16.90 25.31
N GLY A 327 -4.65 -15.67 24.79
CA GLY A 327 -5.68 -14.98 24.04
C GLY A 327 -6.09 -15.73 22.77
N ALA A 328 -7.39 -15.72 22.47
CA ALA A 328 -7.94 -16.35 21.28
C ALA A 328 -9.01 -15.46 20.63
N PRO A 329 -9.17 -15.52 19.30
CA PRO A 329 -10.27 -14.85 18.62
C PRO A 329 -11.64 -15.27 19.16
N ARG A 330 -12.51 -14.29 19.39
CA ARG A 330 -13.88 -14.46 19.85
C ARG A 330 -14.86 -14.33 18.69
N LEU A 331 -15.93 -15.10 18.77
CA LEU A 331 -17.10 -14.97 17.92
C LEU A 331 -18.07 -13.90 18.47
N PRO A 332 -19.01 -13.40 17.64
CA PRO A 332 -20.06 -12.51 18.10
C PRO A 332 -20.87 -13.12 19.26
N LEU A 333 -21.29 -12.29 20.20
CA LEU A 333 -22.23 -12.63 21.26
C LEU A 333 -23.65 -12.88 20.72
N SER A 334 -24.02 -12.16 19.66
CA SER A 334 -25.27 -12.36 18.92
C SER A 334 -25.11 -12.03 17.44
N ILE A 335 -25.93 -12.67 16.61
CA ILE A 335 -26.10 -12.37 15.19
C ILE A 335 -27.60 -12.23 14.93
N GLU A 336 -28.01 -11.05 14.49
CA GLU A 336 -29.41 -10.68 14.24
C GLU A 336 -29.60 -10.29 12.79
N VAL A 337 -30.70 -10.73 12.17
CA VAL A 337 -31.07 -10.34 10.80
C VAL A 337 -32.29 -9.46 10.87
N SER A 338 -32.20 -8.29 10.25
CA SER A 338 -33.32 -7.35 10.10
C SER A 338 -33.88 -7.39 8.69
N ASP A 339 -35.08 -6.83 8.51
CA ASP A 339 -35.70 -6.65 7.20
C ASP A 339 -34.75 -5.92 6.23
N GLY A 340 -34.66 -6.42 4.99
CA GLY A 340 -33.76 -5.88 3.96
C GLY A 340 -32.34 -6.44 3.98
N GLY A 341 -32.10 -7.57 4.65
CA GLY A 341 -30.83 -8.32 4.57
C GLY A 341 -29.68 -7.71 5.37
N LEU A 342 -29.98 -6.82 6.33
CA LEU A 342 -28.99 -6.32 7.27
C LEU A 342 -28.69 -7.38 8.34
N VAL A 343 -27.44 -7.79 8.44
CA VAL A 343 -26.94 -8.68 9.48
C VAL A 343 -26.17 -7.85 10.51
N ARG A 344 -26.64 -7.85 11.76
CA ARG A 344 -25.98 -7.20 12.89
C ARG A 344 -25.26 -8.24 13.74
N LEU A 345 -23.95 -8.10 13.87
CA LEU A 345 -23.11 -8.91 14.76
C LEU A 345 -22.69 -8.07 15.96
N THR A 346 -22.98 -8.54 17.16
CA THR A 346 -22.68 -7.82 18.41
C THR A 346 -21.54 -8.50 19.16
N PHE A 347 -20.54 -7.74 19.57
CA PHE A 347 -19.48 -8.15 20.50
C PHE A 347 -19.54 -7.28 21.77
N ASP A 348 -18.65 -7.54 22.72
CA ASP A 348 -18.46 -6.60 23.84
C ASP A 348 -17.94 -5.26 23.29
N GLY A 349 -18.72 -4.18 23.45
CA GLY A 349 -18.35 -2.84 23.01
C GLY A 349 -18.15 -2.62 21.51
N ILE A 350 -18.57 -3.56 20.64
CA ILE A 350 -18.45 -3.43 19.17
C ILE A 350 -19.74 -3.92 18.51
N VAL A 351 -20.25 -3.15 17.55
CA VAL A 351 -21.36 -3.57 16.68
C VAL A 351 -20.90 -3.56 15.23
N VAL A 352 -21.17 -4.64 14.51
CA VAL A 352 -20.86 -4.77 13.08
C VAL A 352 -22.16 -4.95 12.32
N ASP A 353 -22.52 -3.96 11.51
CA ASP A 353 -23.66 -4.00 10.60
C ASP A 353 -23.16 -4.37 9.19
N LEU A 354 -23.57 -5.52 8.68
CA LEU A 354 -23.10 -6.08 7.41
C LEU A 354 -24.28 -6.26 6.44
N ARG A 355 -24.09 -5.81 5.19
CA ARG A 355 -25.00 -6.10 4.07
C ARG A 355 -24.22 -6.70 2.91
N ALA A 356 -24.79 -7.74 2.30
CA ALA A 356 -24.28 -8.29 1.05
C ALA A 356 -25.15 -7.81 -0.12
N SER A 357 -24.52 -7.47 -1.23
CA SER A 357 -25.21 -7.08 -2.47
C SER A 357 -24.41 -7.47 -3.71
N ARG A 358 -25.11 -7.52 -4.86
CA ARG A 358 -24.48 -7.80 -6.15
C ARG A 358 -25.16 -6.96 -7.23
N ARG A 359 -24.39 -6.38 -8.15
CA ARG A 359 -24.93 -5.78 -9.39
C ARG A 359 -24.96 -6.83 -10.50
N PRO A 360 -25.85 -6.71 -11.51
CA PRO A 360 -25.98 -7.70 -12.60
C PRO A 360 -24.67 -8.08 -13.32
N HIS A 361 -23.67 -7.21 -13.36
CA HIS A 361 -22.39 -7.43 -14.04
C HIS A 361 -21.24 -7.77 -13.09
N ASP A 362 -21.46 -7.73 -11.77
CA ASP A 362 -20.43 -8.06 -10.78
C ASP A 362 -20.30 -9.58 -10.69
N ARG A 363 -19.05 -10.08 -10.85
CA ARG A 363 -18.71 -11.48 -10.52
C ARG A 363 -18.55 -11.71 -9.03
N PHE A 364 -18.36 -10.65 -8.27
CA PHE A 364 -18.15 -10.68 -6.83
C PHE A 364 -19.44 -10.37 -6.06
N THR A 365 -19.47 -10.73 -4.78
CA THR A 365 -20.47 -10.23 -3.83
C THR A 365 -19.84 -9.11 -3.01
N ARG A 366 -20.43 -7.91 -3.08
CA ARG A 366 -20.00 -6.76 -2.29
C ARG A 366 -20.51 -6.89 -0.86
N LEU A 367 -19.64 -6.60 0.10
CA LEU A 367 -19.92 -6.55 1.52
C LEU A 367 -19.76 -5.11 2.01
N SER A 368 -20.88 -4.46 2.33
CA SER A 368 -20.89 -3.16 3.00
C SER A 368 -20.91 -3.39 4.50
N VAL A 369 -19.84 -3.00 5.18
CA VAL A 369 -19.61 -3.26 6.60
C VAL A 369 -19.49 -1.94 7.34
N ARG A 370 -20.34 -1.72 8.34
CA ARG A 370 -20.23 -0.60 9.28
C ARG A 370 -19.84 -1.14 10.65
N VAL A 371 -18.73 -0.66 11.18
CA VAL A 371 -18.25 -0.99 12.53
C VAL A 371 -18.52 0.21 13.43
N ASP A 372 -19.23 0.01 14.54
CA ASP A 372 -19.33 0.98 15.64
C ASP A 372 -18.50 0.44 16.82
N ASN A 373 -17.38 1.11 17.10
CA ASN A 373 -16.40 0.67 18.09
C ASN A 373 -16.41 1.58 19.33
N SER A 374 -16.71 0.99 20.49
CA SER A 374 -16.51 1.62 21.80
C SER A 374 -15.51 0.84 22.67
N ARG A 375 -14.79 -0.13 22.10
CA ARG A 375 -13.82 -0.99 22.78
C ARG A 375 -12.38 -0.59 22.42
N GLU A 376 -11.51 -0.73 23.39
CA GLU A 376 -10.08 -0.45 23.27
C GLU A 376 -9.26 -1.75 23.19
N ASN A 377 -8.03 -1.66 22.68
CA ASN A 377 -7.01 -2.72 22.76
C ASN A 377 -7.48 -4.04 22.14
N HIS A 378 -7.89 -3.98 20.86
CA HIS A 378 -8.46 -5.11 20.16
C HIS A 378 -8.20 -5.09 18.65
N ARG A 379 -8.38 -6.24 17.99
CA ARG A 379 -8.33 -6.38 16.53
C ARG A 379 -9.55 -7.12 16.02
N LEU A 380 -10.32 -6.44 15.15
CA LEU A 380 -11.52 -6.96 14.50
C LEU A 380 -11.20 -7.36 13.05
N ARG A 381 -11.60 -8.58 12.68
CA ARG A 381 -11.27 -9.17 11.37
C ARG A 381 -12.49 -9.82 10.72
N LEU A 382 -12.53 -9.76 9.39
CA LEU A 382 -13.48 -10.52 8.57
C LEU A 382 -12.72 -11.61 7.84
N TRP A 383 -13.28 -12.81 7.83
CA TRP A 383 -12.70 -13.99 7.18
C TRP A 383 -13.67 -14.58 6.18
N VAL A 384 -13.12 -15.11 5.10
CA VAL A 384 -13.84 -15.94 4.12
C VAL A 384 -13.29 -17.36 4.14
N GLY A 385 -14.19 -18.34 4.13
CA GLY A 385 -13.85 -19.74 3.99
C GLY A 385 -13.31 -20.04 2.60
N LEU A 386 -12.20 -20.77 2.56
CA LEU A 386 -11.52 -21.26 1.36
C LEU A 386 -11.99 -22.68 1.04
N PRO A 387 -11.92 -23.11 -0.23
CA PRO A 387 -12.23 -24.49 -0.62
C PRO A 387 -11.15 -25.49 -0.19
N SER A 388 -9.93 -25.02 0.09
CA SER A 388 -8.83 -25.83 0.60
C SER A 388 -7.81 -24.94 1.33
N SER A 389 -6.98 -25.53 2.20
CA SER A 389 -5.88 -24.82 2.84
C SER A 389 -4.75 -24.57 1.84
N PRO A 390 -4.37 -23.31 1.58
CA PRO A 390 -3.30 -22.98 0.65
C PRO A 390 -1.93 -22.96 1.35
N ASP A 391 -0.86 -23.18 0.60
CA ASP A 391 0.52 -23.00 1.12
C ASP A 391 1.10 -21.61 0.83
N ARG A 392 0.45 -20.86 -0.07
CA ARG A 392 0.86 -19.53 -0.54
C ARG A 392 -0.35 -18.64 -0.78
N VAL A 393 -0.11 -17.34 -0.79
CA VAL A 393 -1.12 -16.32 -1.05
C VAL A 393 -0.63 -15.38 -2.14
N THR A 394 -1.49 -15.10 -3.12
CA THR A 394 -1.24 -14.10 -4.15
C THR A 394 -1.89 -12.79 -3.72
N ALA A 395 -1.21 -11.66 -3.90
CA ALA A 395 -1.74 -10.35 -3.54
C ALA A 395 -1.33 -9.27 -4.55
N LEU A 396 -2.11 -8.21 -4.64
CA LEU A 396 -1.71 -7.01 -5.35
C LEU A 396 -0.68 -6.22 -4.53
N SER A 397 0.42 -5.85 -5.18
CA SER A 397 1.47 -4.96 -4.70
C SER A 397 1.69 -3.87 -5.77
N PRO A 398 2.31 -2.73 -5.47
CA PRO A 398 2.53 -1.69 -6.48
C PRO A 398 3.27 -2.23 -7.72
N PHE A 399 2.56 -2.24 -8.86
CA PHE A 399 3.01 -2.78 -10.15
C PHE A 399 3.34 -4.28 -10.17
N GLU A 400 2.83 -5.08 -9.23
CA GLU A 400 3.14 -6.50 -9.14
C GLU A 400 1.96 -7.31 -8.59
N VAL A 401 1.72 -8.49 -9.17
CA VAL A 401 0.87 -9.53 -8.57
C VAL A 401 1.83 -10.50 -7.88
N VAL A 402 2.00 -10.35 -6.57
CA VAL A 402 3.07 -10.99 -5.79
C VAL A 402 2.57 -12.26 -5.09
N ASP A 403 3.37 -13.32 -5.15
CA ASP A 403 3.14 -14.56 -4.39
C ASP A 403 3.96 -14.59 -3.10
N ARG A 404 3.30 -14.82 -1.97
CA ARG A 404 3.93 -14.81 -0.63
C ARG A 404 3.70 -16.13 0.13
N PRO A 405 4.62 -16.52 1.02
CA PRO A 405 4.35 -17.57 1.99
C PRO A 405 3.31 -17.10 3.01
N LEU A 406 2.70 -18.05 3.74
CA LEU A 406 1.72 -17.70 4.78
C LEU A 406 2.33 -16.89 5.94
N ARG A 407 3.61 -17.10 6.24
CA ARG A 407 4.32 -16.46 7.35
C ARG A 407 5.65 -15.87 6.89
N GLY A 408 5.91 -14.64 7.31
CA GLY A 408 7.18 -13.95 7.11
C GLY A 408 8.29 -14.48 8.01
N GLU A 409 9.53 -14.16 7.64
CA GLU A 409 10.70 -14.46 8.46
C GLU A 409 10.69 -13.62 9.74
N GLY A 410 11.12 -14.23 10.85
CA GLY A 410 11.26 -13.61 12.16
C GLY A 410 12.58 -13.96 12.80
N PHE A 411 12.92 -13.24 13.86
CA PHE A 411 14.18 -13.37 14.59
C PHE A 411 13.99 -13.04 16.08
N GLU A 412 15.09 -12.98 16.83
CA GLU A 412 15.08 -12.79 18.30
C GLU A 412 14.29 -11.56 18.75
N PHE A 413 14.27 -10.47 17.96
CA PHE A 413 13.65 -9.20 18.35
C PHE A 413 12.31 -8.90 17.67
N GLU A 414 11.82 -9.76 16.78
CA GLU A 414 10.46 -9.71 16.24
C GLU A 414 10.06 -11.08 15.69
N ILE A 415 8.94 -11.61 16.17
CA ILE A 415 8.43 -12.88 15.67
C ILE A 415 7.99 -12.76 14.21
N GLY A 416 8.14 -13.84 13.45
CA GLY A 416 7.73 -13.84 12.05
C GLY A 416 6.22 -13.60 11.95
N SER A 417 5.82 -12.55 11.24
CA SER A 417 4.42 -12.15 11.13
C SER A 417 3.66 -13.08 10.19
N SER A 418 2.44 -13.47 10.58
CA SER A 418 1.49 -14.15 9.69
C SER A 418 0.65 -13.16 8.86
N THR A 419 0.86 -11.85 9.05
CA THR A 419 0.14 -10.81 8.33
C THR A 419 0.98 -10.16 7.26
N TRP A 420 0.31 -9.79 6.17
CA TRP A 420 0.93 -9.19 4.99
C TRP A 420 0.08 -8.02 4.48
N PRO A 421 0.68 -7.01 3.82
CA PRO A 421 -0.08 -5.95 3.15
C PRO A 421 -0.56 -6.37 1.77
N ALA A 422 -1.80 -6.07 1.41
CA ALA A 422 -2.26 -6.09 0.02
C ALA A 422 -2.69 -4.68 -0.40
N ARG A 423 -2.34 -4.27 -1.63
CA ARG A 423 -2.91 -3.09 -2.28
C ARG A 423 -4.18 -3.50 -3.00
N GLY A 424 -5.26 -3.63 -2.24
CA GLY A 424 -6.61 -3.71 -2.79
C GLY A 424 -7.14 -5.12 -3.08
N ALA A 425 -6.30 -6.13 -3.30
CA ALA A 425 -6.80 -7.49 -3.44
C ALA A 425 -5.81 -8.56 -2.98
N VAL A 426 -6.38 -9.65 -2.45
CA VAL A 426 -5.67 -10.86 -2.00
C VAL A 426 -6.44 -12.09 -2.45
N LEU A 427 -5.74 -13.10 -2.97
CA LEU A 427 -6.26 -14.34 -3.55
C LEU A 427 -5.59 -15.54 -2.89
N ALA A 428 -6.40 -16.48 -2.42
CA ALA A 428 -5.92 -17.77 -1.92
C ALA A 428 -6.90 -18.88 -2.32
N ALA A 429 -6.37 -20.02 -2.80
CA ALA A 429 -7.18 -21.20 -3.17
C ALA A 429 -8.40 -20.90 -4.08
N GLY A 430 -8.28 -19.96 -5.02
CA GLY A 430 -9.36 -19.57 -5.94
C GLY A 430 -10.41 -18.63 -5.37
N THR A 431 -10.26 -18.15 -4.13
CA THR A 431 -11.11 -17.14 -3.50
C THR A 431 -10.30 -15.87 -3.24
N ALA A 432 -10.80 -14.73 -3.73
CA ALA A 432 -10.23 -13.42 -3.48
C ALA A 432 -11.10 -12.56 -2.55
N LEU A 433 -10.43 -11.77 -1.72
CA LEU A 433 -10.98 -10.60 -1.04
C LEU A 433 -10.48 -9.34 -1.74
N LEU A 434 -11.42 -8.51 -2.18
CA LEU A 434 -11.16 -7.20 -2.76
C LEU A 434 -11.48 -6.13 -1.70
N ALA A 435 -10.68 -5.07 -1.66
CA ALA A 435 -10.75 -3.97 -0.70
C ALA A 435 -10.32 -2.65 -1.34
N GLU A 436 -10.75 -1.54 -0.75
CA GLU A 436 -10.29 -0.21 -1.11
C GLU A 436 -8.95 0.09 -0.42
N GLY A 437 -7.95 0.52 -1.20
CA GLY A 437 -6.65 0.90 -0.66
C GLY A 437 -5.81 -0.26 -0.13
N VAL A 438 -5.07 -0.01 0.96
CA VAL A 438 -4.16 -1.00 1.55
C VAL A 438 -4.82 -1.70 2.73
N VAL A 439 -4.73 -3.04 2.77
CA VAL A 439 -5.27 -3.86 3.86
C VAL A 439 -4.22 -4.83 4.41
N GLU A 440 -4.29 -5.08 5.71
CA GLU A 440 -3.60 -6.20 6.36
C GLU A 440 -4.44 -7.46 6.14
N TYR A 441 -3.82 -8.53 5.63
CA TYR A 441 -4.46 -9.83 5.48
C TYR A 441 -3.66 -10.94 6.17
N GLU A 442 -4.35 -12.04 6.47
CA GLU A 442 -3.77 -13.29 6.99
C GLU A 442 -4.49 -14.47 6.37
N VAL A 443 -3.80 -15.59 6.21
CA VAL A 443 -4.43 -16.89 5.98
C VAL A 443 -4.17 -17.78 7.18
N ASP A 444 -5.25 -18.29 7.77
CA ASP A 444 -5.21 -19.28 8.84
C ASP A 444 -6.02 -20.50 8.42
N GLN A 445 -5.35 -21.65 8.28
CA GLN A 445 -5.94 -22.91 7.82
C GLN A 445 -6.72 -22.77 6.49
N ASP A 446 -8.04 -22.91 6.52
CA ASP A 446 -8.95 -22.79 5.38
C ASP A 446 -9.64 -21.41 5.32
N ARG A 447 -9.03 -20.37 5.89
CA ARG A 447 -9.63 -19.03 5.97
C ARG A 447 -8.67 -17.96 5.49
N LEU A 448 -9.18 -17.07 4.63
CA LEU A 448 -8.51 -15.84 4.23
C LEU A 448 -9.19 -14.66 4.94
N GLY A 449 -8.43 -13.90 5.72
CA GLY A 449 -8.95 -12.80 6.53
C GLY A 449 -8.33 -11.46 6.19
N VAL A 450 -9.10 -10.39 6.40
CA VAL A 450 -8.63 -9.00 6.36
C VAL A 450 -8.96 -8.28 7.66
N THR A 451 -8.06 -7.42 8.09
CA THR A 451 -8.25 -6.58 9.28
C THR A 451 -9.23 -5.45 8.98
N LEU A 452 -10.38 -5.43 9.67
CA LEU A 452 -11.37 -4.37 9.59
C LEU A 452 -10.95 -3.16 10.42
N LEU A 453 -10.53 -3.41 11.66
CA LEU A 453 -10.15 -2.41 12.65
C LEU A 453 -9.09 -2.98 13.57
N ARG A 454 -8.14 -2.16 14.00
CA ARG A 454 -7.19 -2.46 15.06
C ARG A 454 -7.09 -1.23 15.96
N ALA A 455 -7.32 -1.42 17.25
CA ALA A 455 -7.43 -0.37 18.24
C ALA A 455 -6.33 -0.54 19.29
N VAL A 456 -5.43 0.44 19.38
CA VAL A 456 -4.34 0.48 20.37
C VAL A 456 -4.04 1.92 20.77
N GLY A 457 -3.86 2.16 22.07
CA GLY A 457 -3.75 3.52 22.63
C GLY A 457 -2.33 4.04 22.85
N MET A 458 -1.31 3.36 22.32
CA MET A 458 0.11 3.70 22.55
C MET A 458 0.90 3.65 21.24
N LEU A 459 1.72 4.68 21.01
CA LEU A 459 2.61 4.76 19.84
C LEU A 459 3.57 3.58 19.79
N ALA A 460 4.38 3.42 20.85
CA ALA A 460 5.27 2.29 21.02
C ALA A 460 5.32 1.89 22.50
N LYS A 461 5.35 0.58 22.74
CA LYS A 461 5.66 0.01 24.04
C LYS A 461 7.13 -0.42 24.08
N PRO A 462 7.83 -0.25 25.23
CA PRO A 462 9.24 -0.62 25.35
C PRO A 462 9.54 -2.09 25.06
N ILE A 463 8.68 -2.99 25.55
CA ILE A 463 8.84 -4.45 25.41
C ILE A 463 7.46 -5.05 25.16
N LEU A 464 7.36 -5.86 24.12
CA LEU A 464 6.19 -6.69 23.78
C LEU A 464 6.62 -8.16 23.67
N ALA A 465 5.71 -9.09 23.94
CA ALA A 465 5.99 -10.52 23.77
C ALA A 465 6.32 -10.89 22.31
N THR A 466 5.73 -10.18 21.34
CA THR A 466 5.95 -10.38 19.90
C THR A 466 7.11 -9.55 19.34
N ARG A 467 7.58 -8.54 20.08
CA ARG A 467 8.70 -7.65 19.72
C ARG A 467 9.43 -7.19 20.99
N PRO A 468 10.41 -7.97 21.50
CA PRO A 468 11.10 -7.69 22.77
C PRO A 468 12.21 -6.63 22.65
N ILE A 469 11.96 -5.57 21.88
CA ILE A 469 12.85 -4.43 21.69
C ILE A 469 11.99 -3.16 21.59
N TRP A 470 12.59 -1.97 21.55
CA TRP A 470 11.88 -0.71 21.32
C TRP A 470 11.70 -0.40 19.82
N ALA A 471 10.67 0.37 19.45
CA ALA A 471 10.41 0.78 18.05
C ALA A 471 10.10 2.27 17.88
N GLY A 472 9.97 3.04 18.98
CA GLY A 472 9.62 4.45 18.91
C GLY A 472 9.28 5.02 20.29
N PRO A 473 8.99 6.32 20.44
CA PRO A 473 8.74 6.91 21.76
C PRO A 473 7.49 6.36 22.46
N SER A 474 7.56 6.26 23.79
CA SER A 474 6.43 5.82 24.63
C SER A 474 5.40 6.94 24.81
N THR A 475 4.65 7.24 23.73
CA THR A 475 3.67 8.32 23.68
C THR A 475 2.25 7.76 23.66
N PRO A 476 1.34 8.20 24.54
CA PRO A 476 -0.09 7.88 24.44
C PRO A 476 -0.71 8.41 23.14
N THR A 477 -1.52 7.58 22.50
CA THR A 477 -2.24 7.89 21.25
C THR A 477 -3.69 7.41 21.39
N PRO A 478 -4.52 8.06 22.24
CA PRO A 478 -5.90 7.66 22.46
C PRO A 478 -6.75 7.56 21.18
N GLU A 479 -6.49 8.38 20.15
CA GLU A 479 -7.19 8.25 18.87
C GLU A 479 -6.79 6.99 18.09
N GLY A 480 -5.64 6.40 18.41
CA GLY A 480 -5.22 5.08 17.91
C GLY A 480 -6.15 3.94 18.33
N GLN A 481 -7.00 4.15 19.35
CA GLN A 481 -8.07 3.22 19.71
C GLN A 481 -9.19 3.15 18.65
N CYS A 482 -9.20 4.07 17.68
CA CYS A 482 -10.18 4.09 16.60
C CYS A 482 -11.62 3.91 17.13
N LEU A 483 -12.01 4.72 18.11
CA LEU A 483 -13.37 4.74 18.64
C LEU A 483 -14.32 5.39 17.62
N GLY A 484 -15.60 5.03 17.67
CA GLY A 484 -16.65 5.55 16.79
C GLY A 484 -16.95 4.65 15.59
N ALA A 485 -17.56 5.24 14.56
CA ALA A 485 -18.11 4.50 13.42
C ALA A 485 -17.21 4.55 12.18
N TYR A 486 -17.03 3.40 11.54
CA TYR A 486 -16.22 3.23 10.34
C TYR A 486 -16.97 2.41 9.28
N ASP A 487 -17.10 2.97 8.09
CA ASP A 487 -17.68 2.28 6.93
C ASP A 487 -16.56 1.66 6.07
N ILE A 488 -16.77 0.41 5.66
CA ILE A 488 -15.79 -0.42 4.98
C ILE A 488 -16.48 -1.17 3.86
N GLU A 489 -15.94 -1.05 2.66
CA GLU A 489 -16.38 -1.79 1.49
C GLU A 489 -15.37 -2.91 1.19
N LEU A 490 -15.87 -4.13 1.07
CA LEU A 490 -15.12 -5.31 0.65
C LEU A 490 -15.89 -6.05 -0.44
N ALA A 491 -15.23 -6.97 -1.14
CA ALA A 491 -15.93 -7.93 -1.98
C ALA A 491 -15.31 -9.31 -1.91
N VAL A 492 -16.16 -10.33 -1.99
CA VAL A 492 -15.78 -11.75 -2.07
C VAL A 492 -15.95 -12.20 -3.51
N LEU A 493 -14.88 -12.70 -4.10
CA LEU A 493 -14.85 -13.22 -5.46
C LEU A 493 -14.35 -14.67 -5.42
N THR A 494 -15.14 -15.61 -5.91
CA THR A 494 -14.79 -17.03 -5.99
C THR A 494 -14.47 -17.43 -7.42
N GLU A 495 -13.78 -18.56 -7.59
CA GLU A 495 -13.39 -19.12 -8.88
C GLU A 495 -12.58 -18.13 -9.76
N VAL A 496 -11.60 -17.46 -9.14
CA VAL A 496 -10.76 -16.45 -9.79
C VAL A 496 -9.29 -16.88 -9.83
N SER A 497 -8.61 -16.50 -10.92
CA SER A 497 -7.17 -16.68 -11.11
C SER A 497 -6.40 -15.35 -10.95
N ALA A 498 -5.09 -15.44 -10.73
CA ALA A 498 -4.25 -14.27 -10.44
C ALA A 498 -4.24 -13.22 -11.58
N ASP A 499 -4.32 -13.65 -12.84
CA ASP A 499 -4.36 -12.79 -14.03
C ASP A 499 -5.62 -11.93 -14.13
N GLN A 500 -6.70 -12.34 -13.46
CA GLN A 500 -7.97 -11.59 -13.42
C GLN A 500 -8.01 -10.57 -12.28
N LEU A 501 -7.09 -10.65 -11.32
CA LEU A 501 -7.21 -9.97 -10.03
C LEU A 501 -7.21 -8.45 -10.15
N VAL A 502 -6.39 -7.89 -11.06
CA VAL A 502 -6.30 -6.44 -11.28
C VAL A 502 -7.60 -5.89 -11.87
N ASP A 503 -8.14 -6.54 -12.89
CA ASP A 503 -9.35 -6.09 -13.58
C ASP A 503 -10.59 -6.19 -12.69
N GLU A 504 -10.68 -7.27 -11.90
CA GLU A 504 -11.78 -7.44 -10.93
C GLU A 504 -11.66 -6.45 -9.78
N TRP A 505 -10.44 -6.15 -9.31
CA TRP A 505 -10.22 -5.08 -8.36
C TRP A 505 -10.61 -3.71 -8.92
N GLU A 506 -10.26 -3.39 -10.18
CA GLU A 506 -10.69 -2.13 -10.81
C GLU A 506 -12.22 -2.03 -10.90
N ARG A 507 -12.91 -3.12 -11.26
CA ARG A 507 -14.40 -3.16 -11.29
C ARG A 507 -15.00 -2.87 -9.92
N PHE A 508 -14.37 -3.38 -8.86
CA PHE A 508 -14.79 -3.17 -7.48
C PHE A 508 -14.46 -1.77 -6.95
N ALA A 509 -13.21 -1.32 -7.09
CA ALA A 509 -12.68 -0.14 -6.40
C ALA A 509 -12.84 1.16 -7.20
N LEU A 510 -13.04 1.09 -8.52
CA LEU A 510 -13.19 2.26 -9.38
C LEU A 510 -14.63 2.33 -9.90
N PRO A 511 -15.60 2.92 -9.19
CA PRO A 511 -16.96 3.06 -9.70
C PRO A 511 -17.02 3.95 -10.97
N LEU A 512 -18.00 3.70 -11.83
CA LEU A 512 -18.35 4.63 -12.92
C LEU A 512 -18.89 5.94 -12.31
N LEU A 513 -18.54 7.08 -12.92
CA LEU A 513 -19.07 8.39 -12.50
C LEU A 513 -20.28 8.76 -13.33
N ASP A 514 -21.35 9.22 -12.68
CA ASP A 514 -22.61 9.56 -13.33
C ASP A 514 -22.91 11.08 -13.21
N ILE A 515 -23.42 11.69 -14.28
CA ILE A 515 -23.94 13.06 -14.30
C ILE A 515 -25.14 13.16 -15.23
N SER A 516 -26.17 13.93 -14.86
CA SER A 516 -27.31 14.15 -15.75
C SER A 516 -26.94 15.09 -16.91
N THR A 517 -27.39 14.75 -18.11
CA THR A 517 -27.29 15.60 -19.31
C THR A 517 -28.66 15.79 -19.96
N VAL A 518 -28.91 16.99 -20.47
CA VAL A 518 -30.13 17.34 -21.22
C VAL A 518 -29.98 17.12 -22.72
N GLY A 519 -28.79 16.73 -23.19
CA GLY A 519 -28.46 16.64 -24.61
C GLY A 519 -28.42 18.00 -25.32
N GLY A 520 -28.39 17.97 -26.65
CA GLY A 520 -28.45 19.16 -27.51
C GLY A 520 -27.10 19.78 -27.87
N GLY A 521 -25.99 19.14 -27.48
CA GLY A 521 -24.67 19.39 -28.07
C GLY A 521 -24.41 18.52 -29.31
N ASP A 522 -23.14 18.41 -29.70
CA ASP A 522 -22.71 17.70 -30.91
C ASP A 522 -21.83 16.47 -30.63
N ALA A 523 -21.40 16.26 -29.38
CA ALA A 523 -20.53 15.15 -29.02
C ALA A 523 -21.33 13.85 -28.84
N THR A 524 -20.81 12.75 -29.40
CA THR A 524 -21.41 11.41 -29.27
C THR A 524 -20.59 10.51 -28.34
N PRO A 525 -21.23 9.58 -27.62
CA PRO A 525 -20.56 8.55 -26.81
C PRO A 525 -19.36 7.90 -27.51
N SER A 526 -18.22 7.84 -26.83
CA SER A 526 -16.98 7.29 -27.37
C SER A 526 -15.93 7.03 -26.28
N SER A 527 -14.91 6.24 -26.63
CA SER A 527 -13.64 6.20 -25.90
C SER A 527 -12.81 7.41 -26.29
N LEU A 528 -12.22 8.11 -25.31
CA LEU A 528 -11.32 9.24 -25.54
C LEU A 528 -9.86 8.80 -25.68
N LEU A 529 -9.53 7.60 -25.20
CA LEU A 529 -8.22 6.98 -25.35
C LEU A 529 -8.38 5.46 -25.35
N ARG A 530 -7.99 4.80 -26.45
CA ARG A 530 -8.04 3.34 -26.51
C ARG A 530 -6.77 2.76 -25.90
N VAL A 531 -6.90 1.92 -24.88
CA VAL A 531 -5.81 1.18 -24.25
C VAL A 531 -6.19 -0.29 -24.17
N GLU A 532 -5.38 -1.17 -24.76
CA GLU A 532 -5.63 -2.61 -24.80
C GLU A 532 -4.36 -3.40 -24.48
N GLY A 533 -4.49 -4.60 -23.90
CA GLY A 533 -3.39 -5.55 -23.72
C GLY A 533 -2.47 -5.34 -22.52
N ALA A 534 -2.71 -4.31 -21.69
CA ALA A 534 -1.98 -4.08 -20.44
C ALA A 534 -2.82 -3.29 -19.43
N HIS A 535 -2.38 -3.26 -18.17
CA HIS A 535 -3.05 -2.50 -17.13
C HIS A 535 -2.60 -1.05 -17.17
N LEU A 536 -3.58 -0.14 -17.07
CA LEU A 536 -3.33 1.29 -17.00
C LEU A 536 -2.94 1.67 -15.57
N SER A 537 -2.00 2.58 -15.39
CA SER A 537 -1.75 3.22 -14.09
C SER A 537 -1.99 4.73 -14.10
N ALA A 538 -1.63 5.44 -15.18
CA ALA A 538 -1.77 6.90 -15.25
C ALA A 538 -2.05 7.39 -16.67
N VAL A 539 -2.83 8.48 -16.78
CA VAL A 539 -3.03 9.29 -17.98
C VAL A 539 -2.99 10.75 -17.56
N ARG A 540 -1.99 11.51 -18.02
CA ARG A 540 -1.78 12.91 -17.62
C ARG A 540 -1.13 13.74 -18.72
N ARG A 541 -1.13 15.07 -18.59
CA ARG A 541 -0.42 15.98 -19.50
C ARG A 541 0.93 16.41 -18.91
N ILE A 542 1.97 16.42 -19.74
CA ILE A 542 3.28 17.02 -19.44
C ILE A 542 3.61 18.02 -20.55
N GLY A 543 3.44 19.31 -20.24
CA GLY A 543 3.38 20.33 -21.29
C GLY A 543 2.22 20.04 -22.23
N GLU A 544 2.48 20.09 -23.54
CA GLU A 544 1.49 19.75 -24.57
C GLU A 544 1.37 18.24 -24.82
N ALA A 545 2.21 17.39 -24.24
CA ALA A 545 2.19 15.97 -24.54
C ALA A 545 1.30 15.17 -23.57
N LEU A 546 0.64 14.13 -24.08
CA LEU A 546 -0.11 13.17 -23.27
C LEU A 546 0.82 12.04 -22.82
N GLU A 547 1.00 11.86 -21.52
CA GLU A 547 1.73 10.75 -20.93
C GLU A 547 0.76 9.66 -20.49
N VAL A 548 0.98 8.43 -20.98
CA VAL A 548 0.22 7.24 -20.60
C VAL A 548 1.19 6.21 -20.00
N ARG A 549 0.87 5.69 -18.82
CA ARG A 549 1.67 4.68 -18.14
C ARG A 549 0.92 3.37 -18.04
N LEU A 550 1.56 2.32 -18.56
CA LEU A 550 1.05 0.96 -18.58
C LEU A 550 1.98 0.03 -17.80
N TRP A 551 1.45 -1.07 -17.32
CA TRP A 551 2.23 -2.14 -16.72
C TRP A 551 1.63 -3.51 -17.01
N ASN A 552 2.51 -4.51 -17.03
CA ASN A 552 2.15 -5.90 -17.29
C ASN A 552 2.13 -6.67 -15.97
N ALA A 553 0.96 -7.15 -15.55
CA ALA A 553 0.81 -7.94 -14.33
C ALA A 553 1.16 -9.41 -14.50
N SER A 554 1.33 -9.88 -15.73
CA SER A 554 1.56 -11.29 -16.05
C SER A 554 3.04 -11.67 -15.99
N SER A 555 3.28 -12.98 -15.90
CA SER A 555 4.61 -13.59 -15.98
C SER A 555 5.13 -13.72 -17.41
N GLU A 556 4.33 -13.38 -18.42
CA GLU A 556 4.67 -13.48 -19.84
C GLU A 556 4.74 -12.08 -20.46
N PRO A 557 5.52 -11.86 -21.53
CA PRO A 557 5.47 -10.62 -22.28
C PRO A 557 4.06 -10.36 -22.83
N CYS A 558 3.65 -9.10 -22.91
CA CYS A 558 2.38 -8.71 -23.55
C CYS A 558 2.58 -7.58 -24.56
N SER A 559 1.74 -7.59 -25.60
CA SER A 559 1.62 -6.49 -26.55
C SER A 559 0.46 -5.59 -26.13
N ALA A 560 0.78 -4.35 -25.76
CA ALA A 560 -0.21 -3.32 -25.46
C ALA A 560 -0.42 -2.39 -26.66
N THR A 561 -1.62 -1.84 -26.82
CA THR A 561 -1.92 -0.83 -27.85
C THR A 561 -2.48 0.42 -27.20
N ILE A 562 -1.95 1.59 -27.56
CA ILE A 562 -2.49 2.90 -27.21
C ILE A 562 -2.92 3.59 -28.52
N ASN A 563 -4.22 3.78 -28.71
CA ASN A 563 -4.81 4.13 -30.00
C ASN A 563 -4.35 3.16 -31.10
N ASP A 564 -3.46 3.59 -32.00
CA ASP A 564 -2.89 2.76 -33.07
C ASP A 564 -1.41 2.38 -32.83
N ARG A 565 -0.84 2.76 -31.69
CA ARG A 565 0.56 2.52 -31.34
C ARG A 565 0.71 1.27 -30.48
N ALA A 566 1.34 0.24 -31.04
CA ALA A 566 1.70 -0.98 -30.31
C ALA A 566 3.00 -0.78 -29.50
N VAL A 567 3.05 -1.38 -28.31
CA VAL A 567 4.22 -1.42 -27.42
C VAL A 567 4.30 -2.78 -26.74
N GLU A 568 5.47 -3.41 -26.85
CA GLU A 568 5.77 -4.65 -26.12
C GLU A 568 6.19 -4.34 -24.68
N ILE A 569 5.60 -5.06 -23.73
CA ILE A 569 5.88 -4.92 -22.31
C ILE A 569 6.34 -6.28 -21.78
N ARG A 570 7.57 -6.33 -21.26
CA ARG A 570 8.13 -7.51 -20.60
C ARG A 570 7.27 -7.95 -19.38
N PRO A 571 7.43 -9.19 -18.89
CA PRO A 571 6.82 -9.61 -17.62
C PRO A 571 7.09 -8.61 -16.52
N ALA A 572 6.08 -8.28 -15.71
CA ALA A 572 6.19 -7.27 -14.64
C ALA A 572 6.72 -5.89 -15.10
N GLY A 573 6.74 -5.60 -16.40
CA GLY A 573 7.32 -4.37 -16.95
C GLY A 573 6.41 -3.17 -16.75
N ILE A 574 7.01 -2.00 -16.51
CA ILE A 574 6.36 -0.69 -16.45
C ILE A 574 6.86 0.12 -17.65
N VAL A 575 5.95 0.66 -18.46
CA VAL A 575 6.27 1.52 -19.60
C VAL A 575 5.54 2.85 -19.48
N THR A 576 6.20 3.92 -19.91
CA THR A 576 5.62 5.26 -20.00
C THR A 576 5.78 5.73 -21.43
N ILE A 577 4.67 6.12 -22.04
CA ILE A 577 4.59 6.48 -23.45
C ILE A 577 4.08 7.91 -23.52
N THR A 578 4.83 8.73 -24.24
CA THR A 578 4.44 10.09 -24.59
C THR A 578 3.82 10.08 -25.98
N LEU A 579 2.63 10.65 -26.09
CA LEU A 579 1.93 10.91 -27.33
C LEU A 579 1.94 12.43 -27.56
N ASP A 580 2.44 12.84 -28.71
CA ASP A 580 2.30 14.22 -29.18
C ASP A 580 0.87 14.38 -29.75
N ASP A 581 0.29 15.58 -29.58
CA ASP A 581 -1.07 15.91 -30.08
C ASP A 581 -1.22 15.82 -31.61
#